data_AF-A0A388KD14-F1
#
_entry.id   AF-A0A388KD14-F1
#
_cell.length_a   1.000
_cell.length_b   1.000
_cell.length_c   1.000
_cell.angle_alpha   90.00
_cell.angle_beta   90.00
_cell.angle_gamma   90.00
#
_symmetry.space_group_name_H-M   'P 1'
#
loop_
_entity.id
_entity.type
_entity.pdbx_description
1 polymer ?
#
loop_
_entity_poly.entity_id
_entity_poly.type
_entity_poly.pdbx_seq_one_letter_code
_entity_poly.pdbx_strand_id
1 'polypeptide(L)'
;MSRFTGFGEGLADGGTELTIDAQQRTVDVLREYRSFLDTTVLAPPMINGVQQPRLRMRMHAVATAAARSVKNCDSFLSAAQGALRGFRPNVISGEEEARLSFLRAISRLDPGTGSFLVVDIGGCSTELAFGPGADRDPAGQDAAGSWESRYDCQTGQSVGKKVQDGRPRPTVAVRWSASSQLEAIGRPLELVVPPAAATGPCYVRGQLVVPRSNRWSNCNGSYPKPSSGITEELRACHLAVPVGPTAIDSVEVGVVRLTERFLKSDPPIAEELRACHLAALHAFRQAIRRQPVLAHARTVVCVPDAARTLVSMAMKMAAGHHRPSGQLPKLTRRSVHRILDIVKGIPAADRVGLPGLPKGRETVIVAGCVIVLALMEALGTNTWLASDSDILDGIIFDIQSRRRVSDGTFSY
;
A
#
# COMPACT_ATOMS: atom_id res chain seq x y z
N MET A 1 -13.29 3.99 0.20
CA MET A 1 -14.30 2.96 0.56
C MET A 1 -13.79 1.64 0.05
N SER A 2 -13.50 0.67 0.93
CA SER A 2 -12.98 -0.66 0.55
C SER A 2 -14.09 -1.62 0.12
N ARG A 3 -13.82 -2.51 -0.84
CA ARG A 3 -14.70 -3.64 -1.21
C ARG A 3 -13.94 -4.96 -1.31
N PHE A 4 -14.50 -6.01 -0.70
CA PHE A 4 -14.02 -7.39 -0.87
C PHE A 4 -14.87 -8.09 -1.94
N THR A 5 -14.24 -8.65 -2.99
CA THR A 5 -14.95 -9.28 -4.12
C THR A 5 -14.66 -10.78 -4.26
N GLY A 6 -13.67 -11.31 -3.52
CA GLY A 6 -13.17 -12.67 -3.69
C GLY A 6 -12.61 -12.89 -5.10
N PHE A 7 -11.90 -11.91 -5.66
CA PHE A 7 -11.51 -11.92 -7.08
C PHE A 7 -10.69 -13.17 -7.46
N GLY A 8 -9.86 -13.70 -6.55
CA GLY A 8 -9.04 -14.88 -6.80
C GLY A 8 -9.75 -16.22 -6.63
N GLU A 9 -11.08 -16.22 -6.56
CA GLU A 9 -11.88 -17.44 -6.44
C GLU A 9 -11.66 -18.37 -7.66
N GLY A 10 -11.46 -19.66 -7.38
CA GLY A 10 -11.20 -20.68 -8.40
C GLY A 10 -9.71 -20.87 -8.72
N LEU A 11 -8.81 -20.14 -8.05
CA LEU A 11 -7.35 -20.25 -8.26
C LEU A 11 -6.65 -21.21 -7.29
N ALA A 12 -7.37 -21.82 -6.35
CA ALA A 12 -6.83 -22.91 -5.55
C ALA A 12 -6.45 -24.13 -6.41
N ASP A 13 -5.53 -24.95 -5.89
CA ASP A 13 -5.13 -26.25 -6.46
C ASP A 13 -4.71 -26.24 -7.94
N GLY A 14 -4.04 -25.16 -8.38
CA GLY A 14 -3.55 -25.04 -9.77
C GLY A 14 -4.64 -24.62 -10.75
N GLY A 15 -5.78 -24.13 -10.25
CA GLY A 15 -6.81 -23.48 -11.07
C GLY A 15 -6.20 -22.39 -11.96
N THR A 16 -6.55 -22.44 -13.24
CA THR A 16 -5.95 -21.56 -14.26
C THR A 16 -6.88 -20.42 -14.69
N GLU A 17 -8.06 -20.29 -14.08
CA GLU A 17 -9.11 -19.37 -14.50
C GLU A 17 -9.85 -18.79 -13.31
N LEU A 18 -10.25 -17.52 -13.42
CA LEU A 18 -11.14 -16.84 -12.48
C LEU A 18 -12.58 -17.30 -12.70
N THR A 19 -13.34 -17.53 -11.63
CA THR A 19 -14.78 -17.81 -11.77
C THR A 19 -15.52 -16.63 -12.42
N ILE A 20 -16.60 -16.92 -13.16
CA ILE A 20 -17.43 -15.89 -13.80
C ILE A 20 -18.01 -14.94 -12.73
N ASP A 21 -18.46 -15.51 -11.61
CA ASP A 21 -19.04 -14.73 -10.51
C ASP A 21 -18.02 -13.79 -9.87
N ALA A 22 -16.78 -14.25 -9.65
CA ALA A 22 -15.71 -13.40 -9.12
C ALA A 22 -15.36 -12.24 -10.06
N GLN A 23 -15.33 -12.50 -11.38
CA GLN A 23 -15.15 -11.46 -12.38
C GLN A 23 -16.30 -10.46 -12.36
N GLN A 24 -17.55 -10.94 -12.35
CA GLN A 24 -18.74 -10.09 -12.40
C GLN A 24 -18.84 -9.19 -11.17
N ARG A 25 -18.70 -9.74 -9.96
CA ARG A 25 -18.67 -8.96 -8.70
C ARG A 25 -17.60 -7.87 -8.74
N THR A 26 -16.43 -8.17 -9.30
CA THR A 26 -15.33 -7.20 -9.42
C THR A 26 -15.64 -6.11 -10.43
N VAL A 27 -16.20 -6.46 -11.59
CA VAL A 27 -16.62 -5.51 -12.63
C VAL A 27 -17.71 -4.56 -12.11
N ASP A 28 -18.66 -5.06 -11.31
CA ASP A 28 -19.72 -4.22 -10.74
C ASP A 28 -19.17 -3.17 -9.76
N VAL A 29 -18.22 -3.55 -8.92
CA VAL A 29 -17.53 -2.57 -8.06
C VAL A 29 -16.74 -1.54 -8.88
N LEU A 30 -16.12 -1.93 -10.00
CA LEU A 30 -15.43 -0.98 -10.88
C LEU A 30 -16.41 0.03 -11.49
N ARG A 31 -17.64 -0.37 -11.82
CA ARG A 31 -18.69 0.54 -12.27
C ARG A 31 -19.09 1.52 -11.16
N GLU A 32 -19.22 1.05 -9.91
CA GLU A 32 -19.47 1.93 -8.76
C GLU A 32 -18.37 2.97 -8.61
N TYR A 33 -17.10 2.57 -8.69
CA TYR A 33 -15.96 3.48 -8.57
C TYR A 33 -15.90 4.48 -9.70
N ARG A 34 -16.16 4.03 -10.92
CA ARG A 34 -16.22 4.95 -12.05
C ARG A 34 -17.35 5.96 -11.87
N SER A 35 -18.52 5.52 -11.45
CA SER A 35 -19.65 6.39 -11.15
C SER A 35 -19.31 7.42 -10.07
N PHE A 36 -18.67 6.99 -8.99
CA PHE A 36 -18.19 7.88 -7.93
C PHE A 36 -17.18 8.90 -8.45
N LEU A 37 -16.19 8.47 -9.25
CA LEU A 37 -15.21 9.38 -9.85
C LEU A 37 -15.87 10.40 -10.77
N ASP A 38 -16.80 9.95 -11.62
CA ASP A 38 -17.55 10.81 -12.54
C ASP A 38 -18.36 11.90 -11.82
N THR A 39 -19.03 11.51 -10.74
CA THR A 39 -19.98 12.37 -10.01
C THR A 39 -19.31 13.26 -8.97
N THR A 40 -18.25 12.78 -8.32
CA THR A 40 -17.68 13.44 -7.14
C THR A 40 -16.36 14.14 -7.45
N VAL A 41 -15.54 13.58 -8.35
CA VAL A 41 -14.15 14.04 -8.52
C VAL A 41 -13.90 14.67 -9.88
N LEU A 42 -14.53 14.16 -10.93
CA LEU A 42 -14.40 14.63 -12.31
C LEU A 42 -15.53 15.58 -12.72
N ALA A 43 -16.60 15.67 -11.92
CA ALA A 43 -17.65 16.65 -12.11
C ALA A 43 -17.05 18.06 -11.97
N PRO A 44 -17.28 18.96 -12.94
CA PRO A 44 -16.83 20.34 -12.82
C PRO A 44 -17.48 20.99 -11.59
N PRO A 45 -16.69 21.53 -10.65
CA PRO A 45 -17.27 22.12 -9.45
C PRO A 45 -18.08 23.38 -9.81
N MET A 46 -19.15 23.61 -9.08
CA MET A 46 -19.93 24.85 -9.14
C MET A 46 -19.42 25.79 -8.05
N ILE A 47 -18.91 26.97 -8.43
CA ILE A 47 -18.50 28.01 -7.46
C ILE A 47 -19.29 29.26 -7.78
N ASN A 48 -20.09 29.74 -6.82
CA ASN A 48 -20.97 30.91 -6.97
C ASN A 48 -21.90 30.85 -8.20
N GLY A 49 -22.46 29.67 -8.48
CA GLY A 49 -23.34 29.46 -9.64
C GLY A 49 -22.62 29.38 -11.00
N VAL A 50 -21.28 29.48 -11.02
CA VAL A 50 -20.47 29.37 -12.23
C VAL A 50 -19.82 27.99 -12.30
N GLN A 51 -20.01 27.31 -13.44
CA GLN A 51 -19.36 26.04 -13.72
C GLN A 51 -17.87 26.26 -13.94
N GLN A 52 -17.05 25.62 -13.12
CA GLN A 52 -15.60 25.68 -13.25
C GLN A 52 -15.09 24.68 -14.29
N PRO A 53 -13.89 24.90 -14.85
CA PRO A 53 -13.24 23.91 -15.72
C PRO A 53 -13.06 22.56 -15.01
N ARG A 54 -13.21 21.45 -15.75
CA ARG A 54 -12.94 20.12 -15.23
C ARG A 54 -11.46 19.97 -14.83
N LEU A 55 -11.23 19.44 -13.64
CA LEU A 55 -9.89 19.04 -13.21
C LEU A 55 -9.37 17.91 -14.11
N ARG A 56 -8.16 18.09 -14.67
CA ARG A 56 -7.46 17.02 -15.38
C ARG A 56 -6.81 16.08 -14.36
N MET A 57 -7.46 14.97 -14.07
CA MET A 57 -6.88 13.91 -13.24
C MET A 57 -6.22 12.82 -14.09
N ARG A 58 -5.19 12.18 -13.53
CA ARG A 58 -4.70 10.89 -14.02
C ARG A 58 -5.27 9.76 -13.18
N MET A 59 -5.79 8.74 -13.86
CA MET A 59 -6.22 7.49 -13.24
C MET A 59 -5.13 6.45 -13.49
N HIS A 60 -4.83 5.67 -12.45
CA HIS A 60 -4.02 4.47 -12.55
C HIS A 60 -4.80 3.33 -11.91
N ALA A 61 -4.84 2.20 -12.61
CA ALA A 61 -5.65 1.06 -12.20
C ALA A 61 -4.79 -0.20 -12.41
N VAL A 62 -4.58 -0.96 -11.34
CA VAL A 62 -3.57 -2.04 -11.28
C VAL A 62 -4.17 -3.37 -10.85
N ALA A 63 -3.82 -4.42 -11.60
CA ALA A 63 -4.13 -5.82 -11.35
C ALA A 63 -2.91 -6.57 -10.85
N THR A 64 -3.12 -7.46 -9.88
CA THR A 64 -2.05 -8.15 -9.14
C THR A 64 -2.20 -9.67 -9.25
N ALA A 65 -1.76 -10.44 -8.24
CA ALA A 65 -1.59 -11.90 -8.28
C ALA A 65 -2.72 -12.71 -8.95
N ALA A 66 -3.99 -12.44 -8.66
CA ALA A 66 -5.09 -13.19 -9.27
C ALA A 66 -5.21 -12.98 -10.79
N ALA A 67 -4.79 -11.82 -11.31
CA ALA A 67 -4.83 -11.55 -12.75
C ALA A 67 -3.53 -11.97 -13.48
N ARG A 68 -2.42 -12.19 -12.77
CA ARG A 68 -1.10 -12.43 -13.38
C ARG A 68 -1.04 -13.70 -14.23
N SER A 69 -1.63 -14.80 -13.74
CA SER A 69 -1.33 -16.15 -14.24
C SER A 69 -2.58 -16.92 -14.69
N VAL A 70 -3.68 -16.20 -14.98
CA VAL A 70 -4.96 -16.81 -15.37
C VAL A 70 -5.16 -16.72 -16.88
N LYS A 71 -5.66 -17.81 -17.47
CA LYS A 71 -5.90 -17.93 -18.92
C LYS A 71 -6.96 -16.94 -19.40
N ASN A 72 -7.95 -16.66 -18.57
CA ASN A 72 -9.06 -15.76 -18.89
C ASN A 72 -8.81 -14.30 -18.45
N CYS A 73 -7.56 -13.90 -18.23
CA CYS A 73 -7.22 -12.53 -17.81
C CYS A 73 -7.70 -11.47 -18.80
N ASP A 74 -7.49 -11.67 -20.10
CA ASP A 74 -7.91 -10.69 -21.13
C ASP A 74 -9.42 -10.47 -21.17
N SER A 75 -10.21 -11.51 -20.90
CA SER A 75 -11.66 -11.40 -20.80
C SER A 75 -12.04 -10.45 -19.65
N PHE A 76 -11.46 -10.68 -18.46
CA PHE A 76 -11.64 -9.79 -17.31
C PHE A 76 -11.16 -8.36 -17.59
N LEU A 77 -9.95 -8.17 -18.14
CA LEU A 77 -9.40 -6.85 -18.43
C LEU A 77 -10.27 -6.07 -19.43
N SER A 78 -10.87 -6.76 -20.40
CA SER A 78 -11.80 -6.16 -21.37
C SER A 78 -13.09 -5.71 -20.69
N ALA A 79 -13.69 -6.54 -19.84
CA ALA A 79 -14.88 -6.19 -19.08
C ALA A 79 -14.62 -5.02 -18.11
N ALA A 80 -13.48 -5.05 -17.43
CA ALA A 80 -13.02 -3.98 -16.54
C ALA A 80 -12.78 -2.67 -17.31
N GLN A 81 -12.19 -2.72 -18.50
CA GLN A 81 -12.02 -1.56 -19.38
C GLN A 81 -13.38 -0.94 -19.76
N GLY A 82 -14.39 -1.78 -20.06
CA GLY A 82 -15.75 -1.33 -20.29
C GLY A 82 -16.34 -0.61 -19.06
N ALA A 83 -16.23 -1.21 -17.88
CA ALA A 83 -16.69 -0.62 -16.62
C ALA A 83 -15.99 0.72 -16.29
N LEU A 84 -14.71 0.86 -16.64
CA LEU A 84 -13.92 2.06 -16.42
C LEU A 84 -13.97 3.07 -17.59
N ARG A 85 -14.94 2.92 -18.51
CA ARG A 85 -15.17 3.81 -19.66
C ARG A 85 -13.92 3.98 -20.55
N GLY A 86 -13.29 2.86 -20.91
CA GLY A 86 -12.17 2.80 -21.84
C GLY A 86 -10.79 2.77 -21.18
N PHE A 87 -10.69 2.96 -19.86
CA PHE A 87 -9.43 2.82 -19.14
C PHE A 87 -9.11 1.36 -18.85
N ARG A 88 -8.05 0.81 -19.48
CA ARG A 88 -7.64 -0.58 -19.26
C ARG A 88 -6.71 -0.71 -18.03
N PRO A 89 -7.08 -1.53 -17.04
CA PRO A 89 -6.18 -2.12 -16.05
C PRO A 89 -4.78 -2.53 -16.54
N ASN A 90 -3.72 -2.20 -15.78
CA ASN A 90 -2.38 -2.74 -15.98
C ASN A 90 -2.12 -3.90 -15.01
N VAL A 91 -1.69 -5.05 -15.52
CA VAL A 91 -1.23 -6.16 -14.69
C VAL A 91 0.23 -5.92 -14.30
N ILE A 92 0.56 -5.94 -13.01
CA ILE A 92 1.93 -5.77 -12.51
C ILE A 92 2.52 -7.10 -12.00
N SER A 93 3.84 -7.23 -12.10
CA SER A 93 4.57 -8.37 -11.55
C SER A 93 4.52 -8.40 -10.02
N GLY A 94 4.85 -9.54 -9.42
CA GLY A 94 4.94 -9.64 -7.96
C GLY A 94 6.06 -8.76 -7.41
N GLU A 95 7.14 -8.59 -8.16
CA GLU A 95 8.27 -7.74 -7.78
C GLU A 95 7.88 -6.26 -7.75
N GLU A 96 7.13 -5.78 -8.74
CA GLU A 96 6.67 -4.39 -8.75
C GLU A 96 5.64 -4.13 -7.65
N GLU A 97 4.76 -5.10 -7.35
CA GLU A 97 3.83 -5.03 -6.23
C GLU A 97 4.58 -4.89 -4.90
N ALA A 98 5.57 -5.74 -4.66
CA ALA A 98 6.41 -5.70 -3.48
C ALA A 98 7.20 -4.38 -3.37
N ARG A 99 7.76 -3.89 -4.49
CA ARG A 99 8.50 -2.63 -4.54
C ARG A 99 7.62 -1.44 -4.17
N LEU A 100 6.44 -1.35 -4.76
CA LEU A 100 5.50 -0.25 -4.50
C LEU A 100 5.02 -0.26 -3.04
N SER A 101 4.70 -1.44 -2.50
CA SER A 101 4.38 -1.61 -1.08
C SER A 101 5.53 -1.18 -0.18
N PHE A 102 6.78 -1.57 -0.50
CA PHE A 102 7.98 -1.21 0.26
C PHE A 102 8.17 0.31 0.37
N LEU A 103 8.12 1.01 -0.77
CA LEU A 103 8.42 2.45 -0.85
C LEU A 103 7.60 3.32 0.11
N ARG A 104 6.40 2.87 0.50
CA ARG A 104 5.51 3.66 1.36
C ARG A 104 5.28 3.05 2.72
N ALA A 105 5.41 1.73 2.86
CA ALA A 105 5.31 1.07 4.16
C ALA A 105 6.35 1.57 5.16
N ILE A 106 7.55 1.94 4.69
CA ILE A 106 8.64 2.43 5.55
C ILE A 106 8.66 3.95 5.72
N SER A 107 7.77 4.71 5.06
CA SER A 107 7.87 6.17 4.97
C SER A 107 7.68 6.94 6.29
N ARG A 108 7.17 6.26 7.33
CA ARG A 108 7.01 6.81 8.70
C ARG A 108 7.95 6.17 9.72
N LEU A 109 8.83 5.28 9.27
CA LEU A 109 9.82 4.65 10.13
C LEU A 109 11.09 5.47 10.11
N ASP A 110 11.73 5.57 11.27
CA ASP A 110 13.06 6.15 11.37
C ASP A 110 14.04 5.26 10.60
N PRO A 111 14.64 5.73 9.49
CA PRO A 111 15.58 4.95 8.71
C PRO A 111 16.80 4.50 9.53
N GLY A 112 17.18 5.20 10.60
CA GLY A 112 18.26 4.79 11.50
C GLY A 112 17.96 3.54 12.34
N THR A 113 16.72 3.05 12.32
CA THR A 113 16.33 1.82 13.04
C THR A 113 16.83 0.54 12.37
N GLY A 114 17.47 0.62 11.21
CA GLY A 114 18.12 -0.49 10.51
C GLY A 114 17.28 -1.05 9.35
N SER A 115 17.56 -2.28 8.95
CA SER A 115 16.90 -2.93 7.82
C SER A 115 15.43 -3.26 8.07
N PHE A 116 14.62 -3.16 7.02
CA PHE A 116 13.20 -3.44 7.03
C PHE A 116 12.87 -4.62 6.12
N LEU A 117 12.00 -5.51 6.58
CA LEU A 117 11.26 -6.45 5.75
C LEU A 117 9.81 -5.99 5.69
N VAL A 118 9.37 -5.58 4.52
CA VAL A 118 7.97 -5.27 4.24
C VAL A 118 7.28 -6.54 3.77
N VAL A 119 6.16 -6.87 4.41
CA VAL A 119 5.34 -8.06 4.15
C VAL A 119 3.94 -7.60 3.75
N ASP A 120 3.54 -7.84 2.51
CA ASP A 120 2.17 -7.60 2.02
C ASP A 120 1.47 -8.94 1.82
N ILE A 121 0.48 -9.25 2.64
CA ILE A 121 -0.27 -10.51 2.57
C ILE A 121 -1.57 -10.27 1.82
N GLY A 122 -1.54 -10.62 0.54
CA GLY A 122 -2.68 -10.63 -0.36
C GLY A 122 -3.43 -11.97 -0.37
N GLY A 123 -4.25 -12.14 -1.41
CA GLY A 123 -5.25 -13.22 -1.43
C GLY A 123 -4.77 -14.46 -2.12
N CYS A 124 -3.91 -14.26 -3.11
CA CYS A 124 -3.28 -15.31 -3.89
C CYS A 124 -1.75 -15.31 -3.75
N SER A 125 -1.17 -14.22 -3.22
CA SER A 125 0.27 -14.08 -2.98
C SER A 125 0.57 -13.32 -1.69
N THR A 126 1.81 -13.44 -1.25
CA THR A 126 2.43 -12.66 -0.19
C THR A 126 3.73 -12.10 -0.72
N GLU A 127 3.84 -10.79 -0.80
CA GLU A 127 5.04 -10.09 -1.23
C GLU A 127 5.97 -9.83 -0.03
N LEU A 128 7.25 -10.10 -0.24
CA LEU A 128 8.34 -9.90 0.71
C LEU A 128 9.35 -8.94 0.07
N ALA A 129 9.56 -7.77 0.67
CA ALA A 129 10.53 -6.80 0.19
C ALA A 129 11.46 -6.39 1.32
N PHE A 130 12.74 -6.69 1.17
CA PHE A 130 13.78 -6.31 2.11
C PHE A 130 14.56 -5.11 1.58
N GLY A 131 14.88 -4.18 2.46
CA GLY A 131 15.78 -3.07 2.14
C GLY A 131 16.45 -2.48 3.39
N PRO A 132 17.57 -1.79 3.20
CA PRO A 132 18.28 -1.13 4.29
C PRO A 132 17.46 0.05 4.82
N GLY A 133 17.71 0.42 6.08
CA GLY A 133 17.41 1.76 6.58
C GLY A 133 18.43 2.78 6.06
N ALA A 134 18.39 4.03 6.54
CA ALA A 134 19.50 4.95 6.30
C ALA A 134 20.69 4.45 7.11
N ASP A 135 21.76 4.09 6.41
CA ASP A 135 23.04 3.60 6.89
C ASP A 135 23.01 2.27 7.66
N ARG A 136 23.31 1.18 6.94
CA ARG A 136 24.51 0.36 7.14
C ARG A 136 24.55 -0.77 6.12
N ASP A 137 25.61 -0.79 5.33
CA ASP A 137 26.07 -1.98 4.62
C ASP A 137 26.31 -3.12 5.65
N PRO A 138 25.75 -4.32 5.46
CA PRO A 138 26.00 -5.47 6.36
C PRO A 138 27.48 -5.88 6.45
N ALA A 139 28.36 -5.39 5.56
CA ALA A 139 29.80 -5.67 5.57
C ALA A 139 30.68 -4.54 6.16
N GLY A 140 30.10 -3.42 6.64
CA GLY A 140 30.89 -2.36 7.26
C GLY A 140 31.88 -1.66 6.31
N GLN A 141 31.55 -1.56 5.02
CA GLN A 141 32.25 -0.66 4.11
C GLN A 141 31.29 0.42 3.59
N ASP A 142 31.74 1.66 3.64
CA ASP A 142 31.02 2.82 3.16
C ASP A 142 30.68 2.64 1.67
N ALA A 143 29.43 2.25 1.38
CA ALA A 143 28.91 2.22 0.02
C ALA A 143 27.71 3.16 -0.08
N ALA A 144 28.00 4.45 -0.23
CA ALA A 144 27.14 5.38 -0.93
C ALA A 144 27.04 4.95 -2.41
N GLY A 145 26.32 3.86 -2.68
CA GLY A 145 26.00 3.39 -4.01
C GLY A 145 24.67 3.99 -4.46
N SER A 146 24.73 5.15 -5.12
CA SER A 146 23.58 5.72 -5.82
C SER A 146 23.09 4.77 -6.91
N TRP A 147 21.83 4.33 -6.84
CA TRP A 147 21.16 3.69 -7.96
C TRP A 147 20.83 4.74 -9.03
N GLU A 148 21.70 4.89 -10.04
CA GLU A 148 21.33 5.51 -11.32
C GLU A 148 20.83 4.40 -12.27
N SER A 149 19.51 4.17 -12.32
CA SER A 149 18.93 3.47 -13.46
C SER A 149 18.68 4.49 -14.58
N ARG A 150 19.61 4.61 -15.52
CA ARG A 150 19.33 5.25 -16.82
C ARG A 150 18.75 4.20 -17.75
N TYR A 151 17.51 4.39 -18.18
CA TYR A 151 16.94 3.65 -19.31
C TYR A 151 16.34 4.64 -20.29
N ASP A 152 17.01 4.84 -21.43
CA ASP A 152 16.48 5.56 -22.60
C ASP A 152 15.86 4.51 -23.52
N CYS A 153 14.53 4.55 -23.68
CA CYS A 153 13.81 3.52 -24.43
C CYS A 153 13.66 3.80 -25.92
N GLN A 154 14.25 4.86 -26.51
CA GLN A 154 14.14 5.08 -27.96
C GLN A 154 15.39 5.60 -28.71
N THR A 155 16.44 6.19 -28.10
CA THR A 155 17.55 6.78 -28.91
C THR A 155 19.01 6.59 -28.46
N GLY A 156 19.31 6.31 -27.19
CA GLY A 156 20.69 6.06 -26.76
C GLY A 156 21.63 7.28 -26.68
N GLN A 157 21.16 8.53 -26.77
CA GLN A 157 21.96 9.75 -26.49
C GLN A 157 21.11 10.95 -26.05
N SER A 158 21.68 11.83 -25.20
CA SER A 158 21.03 13.02 -24.62
C SER A 158 21.44 14.34 -25.30
N VAL A 159 20.46 15.19 -25.64
CA VAL A 159 20.67 16.60 -25.98
C VAL A 159 19.57 17.46 -25.35
N GLY A 160 19.96 18.42 -24.50
CA GLY A 160 19.05 19.21 -23.67
C GLY A 160 18.34 20.36 -24.38
N LYS A 161 17.14 20.71 -23.90
CA LYS A 161 16.48 22.01 -24.11
C LYS A 161 15.67 22.43 -22.88
N LYS A 162 15.65 23.75 -22.63
CA LYS A 162 14.86 24.46 -21.61
C LYS A 162 13.37 24.11 -21.72
N VAL A 163 12.69 23.87 -20.59
CA VAL A 163 11.22 23.76 -20.51
C VAL A 163 10.67 24.63 -19.37
N GLN A 164 9.53 25.26 -19.66
CA GLN A 164 8.72 26.15 -18.81
C GLN A 164 7.91 25.40 -17.75
N ASP A 165 7.66 26.08 -16.63
CA ASP A 165 6.95 25.67 -15.41
C ASP A 165 5.69 24.79 -15.63
N GLY A 166 5.77 23.54 -15.18
CA GLY A 166 4.64 22.61 -15.10
C GLY A 166 4.18 22.40 -13.66
N ARG A 167 2.94 22.81 -13.32
CA ARG A 167 2.33 22.47 -12.02
C ARG A 167 1.95 20.98 -11.97
N PRO A 168 2.16 20.27 -10.83
CA PRO A 168 1.76 18.87 -10.69
C PRO A 168 0.23 18.69 -10.78
N ARG A 169 -0.23 17.65 -11.50
CA ARG A 169 -1.65 17.31 -11.61
C ARG A 169 -2.09 16.34 -10.50
N PRO A 170 -3.32 16.46 -9.98
CA PRO A 170 -3.88 15.47 -9.05
C PRO A 170 -3.96 14.07 -9.69
N THR A 171 -3.62 13.03 -8.92
CA THR A 171 -3.51 11.64 -9.37
C THR A 171 -4.33 10.74 -8.44
N VAL A 172 -5.12 9.84 -9.03
CA VAL A 172 -5.90 8.81 -8.31
C VAL A 172 -5.37 7.43 -8.70
N ALA A 173 -5.09 6.60 -7.69
CA ALA A 173 -4.70 5.20 -7.86
C ALA A 173 -5.79 4.26 -7.35
N VAL A 174 -5.96 3.14 -8.06
CA VAL A 174 -6.86 2.03 -7.72
C VAL A 174 -6.10 0.71 -7.91
N ARG A 175 -6.19 -0.20 -6.93
CA ARG A 175 -5.60 -1.56 -6.93
C ARG A 175 -6.74 -2.56 -6.78
N TRP A 176 -6.59 -3.73 -7.39
CA TRP A 176 -7.33 -4.94 -7.03
C TRP A 176 -6.39 -6.13 -6.89
N SER A 177 -6.60 -6.91 -5.83
CA SER A 177 -6.02 -8.24 -5.65
C SER A 177 -7.09 -9.24 -5.25
N ALA A 178 -6.72 -10.52 -5.26
CA ALA A 178 -7.54 -11.63 -4.82
C ALA A 178 -8.15 -11.49 -3.41
N SER A 179 -7.46 -10.82 -2.46
CA SER A 179 -8.00 -10.51 -1.12
C SER A 179 -7.91 -9.05 -0.74
N SER A 180 -7.28 -8.25 -1.59
CA SER A 180 -7.04 -6.84 -1.34
C SER A 180 -8.17 -6.05 -1.93
N GLN A 181 -8.96 -5.54 -1.00
CA GLN A 181 -9.77 -4.36 -1.10
C GLN A 181 -9.62 -3.62 -2.44
N LEU A 182 -10.69 -3.59 -3.24
CA LEU A 182 -10.84 -2.51 -4.20
C LEU A 182 -10.87 -1.23 -3.38
N GLU A 183 -9.97 -0.29 -3.65
CA GLU A 183 -9.83 0.96 -2.91
C GLU A 183 -9.42 2.08 -3.86
N ALA A 184 -10.12 3.22 -3.76
CA ALA A 184 -9.76 4.45 -4.45
C ALA A 184 -9.32 5.48 -3.42
N ILE A 185 -8.10 6.02 -3.57
CA ILE A 185 -7.66 7.18 -2.78
C ILE A 185 -8.20 8.45 -3.46
N GLY A 186 -9.31 8.96 -2.92
CA GLY A 186 -9.83 10.28 -3.23
C GLY A 186 -9.77 11.16 -1.99
N ARG A 187 -8.60 11.70 -1.67
CA ARG A 187 -8.57 12.84 -0.73
C ARG A 187 -8.87 14.10 -1.53
N PRO A 188 -9.92 14.88 -1.22
CA PRO A 188 -9.93 16.26 -1.64
C PRO A 188 -8.68 16.90 -1.03
N LEU A 189 -7.82 17.48 -1.87
CA LEU A 189 -7.03 18.61 -1.39
C LEU A 189 -8.06 19.63 -0.93
N GLU A 190 -8.17 19.89 0.37
CA GLU A 190 -8.91 21.06 0.87
C GLU A 190 -8.24 22.29 0.26
N LEU A 191 -8.82 22.77 -0.83
CA LEU A 191 -8.52 24.06 -1.39
C LEU A 191 -9.23 25.06 -0.49
N VAL A 192 -8.55 25.48 0.58
CA VAL A 192 -8.98 26.64 1.36
C VAL A 192 -8.82 27.85 0.43
N VAL A 193 -9.90 28.23 -0.25
CA VAL A 193 -9.98 29.47 -1.01
C VAL A 193 -10.26 30.57 0.00
N PRO A 194 -9.31 31.50 0.27
CA PRO A 194 -9.63 32.65 1.09
C PRO A 194 -10.67 33.52 0.36
N PRO A 195 -11.55 34.23 1.10
CA PRO A 195 -12.55 35.09 0.49
C PRO A 195 -11.89 36.14 -0.43
N ALA A 196 -12.57 36.40 -1.54
CA ALA A 196 -12.11 37.17 -2.69
C ALA A 196 -11.84 38.65 -2.35
N ALA A 197 -10.66 38.94 -1.80
CA ALA A 197 -10.10 40.29 -1.73
C ALA A 197 -8.58 40.23 -1.47
N ALA A 198 -7.83 39.56 -2.34
CA ALA A 198 -6.37 39.66 -2.36
C ALA A 198 -5.85 39.42 -3.78
N THR A 199 -5.56 40.51 -4.49
CA THR A 199 -4.81 40.51 -5.74
C THR A 199 -3.33 40.22 -5.42
N GLY A 200 -2.94 38.95 -5.41
CA GLY A 200 -1.55 38.50 -5.21
C GLY A 200 -1.40 36.98 -5.37
N PRO A 201 -0.19 36.46 -5.68
CA PRO A 201 0.02 35.04 -5.96
C PRO A 201 -0.31 34.18 -4.73
N CYS A 202 -1.27 33.27 -4.89
CA CYS A 202 -1.70 32.33 -3.85
C CYS A 202 -0.66 31.21 -3.68
N TYR A 203 -0.09 31.09 -2.48
CA TYR A 203 0.80 30.01 -2.10
C TYR A 203 0.00 28.80 -1.59
N VAL A 204 0.31 27.62 -2.14
CA VAL A 204 -0.17 26.34 -1.62
C VAL A 204 0.62 26.02 -0.35
N ARG A 205 -0.09 25.73 0.74
CA ARG A 205 0.47 25.32 2.02
C ARG A 205 1.34 24.07 1.81
N GLY A 206 2.66 24.24 1.87
CA GLY A 206 3.61 23.14 1.71
C GLY A 206 5.02 23.53 1.25
N GLN A 207 5.54 24.70 1.61
CA GLN A 207 6.98 25.00 1.62
C GLN A 207 7.18 26.35 2.33
N LEU A 208 7.71 26.33 3.55
CA LEU A 208 8.28 27.53 4.15
C LEU A 208 9.75 27.56 3.73
N VAL A 209 10.10 28.39 2.76
CA VAL A 209 11.50 28.70 2.45
C VAL A 209 12.00 29.63 3.54
N VAL A 210 12.82 29.11 4.47
CA VAL A 210 13.55 29.95 5.42
C VAL A 210 14.80 30.48 4.72
N PRO A 211 14.97 31.80 4.54
CA PRO A 211 16.17 32.34 3.93
C PRO A 211 17.40 32.07 4.82
N ARG A 212 18.50 31.64 4.21
CA ARG A 212 19.77 31.29 4.87
C ARG A 212 20.59 32.48 5.40
N SER A 213 19.97 33.61 5.74
CA SER A 213 20.71 34.77 6.29
C SER A 213 19.93 35.51 7.37
N ASN A 214 20.54 35.61 8.55
CA ASN A 214 20.09 36.40 9.70
C ASN A 214 20.12 37.91 9.38
N ARG A 215 19.08 38.42 8.71
CA ARG A 215 18.81 39.87 8.69
C ARG A 215 17.31 40.11 8.71
N TRP A 216 16.75 40.18 9.92
CA TRP A 216 15.44 40.78 10.16
C TRP A 216 15.66 42.28 10.37
N SER A 217 15.34 43.08 9.35
CA SER A 217 15.22 44.53 9.50
C SER A 217 13.83 44.96 9.02
N ASN A 218 13.04 45.39 10.00
CA ASN A 218 11.88 46.27 9.93
C ASN A 218 10.75 45.94 8.95
N CYS A 219 9.77 45.15 9.42
CA CYS A 219 8.37 45.29 9.03
C CYS A 219 7.53 45.49 10.30
N ASN A 220 7.06 46.72 10.51
CA ASN A 220 6.06 47.06 11.53
C ASN A 220 4.71 46.49 11.09
N GLY A 221 4.25 45.42 11.74
CA GLY A 221 2.93 44.84 11.52
C GLY A 221 2.67 43.69 12.47
N SER A 222 1.75 43.91 13.41
CA SER A 222 1.38 43.01 14.49
C SER A 222 0.82 41.68 13.95
N TYR A 223 1.62 40.60 13.96
CA TYR A 223 1.13 39.23 13.79
C TYR A 223 1.59 38.35 14.96
N PRO A 224 0.74 37.43 15.46
CA PRO A 224 1.11 36.54 16.55
C PRO A 224 2.21 35.59 16.10
N LYS A 225 3.29 35.49 16.89
CA LYS A 225 4.34 34.49 16.71
C LYS A 225 3.71 33.09 16.78
N PRO A 226 3.97 32.17 15.83
CA PRO A 226 3.50 30.80 15.93
C PRO A 226 4.17 30.13 17.14
N SER A 227 3.37 29.39 17.90
CA SER A 227 3.81 28.59 19.03
C SER A 227 4.86 27.55 18.59
N SER A 228 5.81 27.29 19.49
CA SER A 228 7.05 26.51 19.31
C SER A 228 6.91 25.04 18.86
N GLY A 229 5.71 24.55 18.54
CA GLY A 229 5.46 23.15 18.18
C GLY A 229 5.63 22.79 16.69
N ILE A 230 5.67 23.77 15.79
CA ILE A 230 5.64 23.50 14.32
C ILE A 230 7.04 23.23 13.73
N THR A 231 8.11 23.54 14.47
CA THR A 231 9.49 23.49 13.94
C THR A 231 10.14 22.10 13.97
N GLU A 232 9.64 21.16 14.79
CA GLU A 232 10.17 19.78 14.83
C GLU A 232 9.60 18.89 13.71
N GLU A 233 8.32 19.03 13.35
CA GLU A 233 7.70 18.22 12.27
C GLU A 233 8.26 18.55 10.87
N LEU A 234 8.81 19.75 10.67
CA LEU A 234 9.32 20.18 9.36
C LEU A 234 10.82 19.87 9.14
N ARG A 235 11.60 19.63 10.20
CA ARG A 235 13.01 19.19 10.04
C ARG A 235 13.14 17.76 9.52
N ALA A 236 12.11 16.94 9.66
CA ALA A 236 12.06 15.57 9.15
C ALA A 236 11.94 15.47 7.61
N CYS A 237 11.74 16.58 6.90
CA CYS A 237 11.47 16.57 5.45
C CYS A 237 12.72 16.61 4.55
N HIS A 238 13.93 16.45 5.09
CA HIS A 238 15.06 15.93 4.30
C HIS A 238 14.98 14.40 4.30
N LEU A 239 13.87 13.86 3.79
CA LEU A 239 13.75 12.42 3.56
C LEU A 239 14.72 12.06 2.45
N ALA A 240 15.85 11.46 2.82
CA ALA A 240 16.66 10.66 1.91
C ALA A 240 15.69 9.83 1.05
N VAL A 241 15.84 9.89 -0.27
CA VAL A 241 15.07 9.05 -1.18
C VAL A 241 15.24 7.62 -0.68
N PRO A 242 14.17 6.93 -0.24
CA PRO A 242 14.32 5.59 0.30
C PRO A 242 14.99 4.75 -0.78
N VAL A 243 16.15 4.19 -0.44
CA VAL A 243 16.81 3.19 -1.27
C VAL A 243 15.76 2.10 -1.48
N GLY A 244 15.50 1.76 -2.74
CA GLY A 244 14.53 0.70 -3.05
C GLY A 244 14.89 -0.61 -2.34
N PRO A 245 13.96 -1.57 -2.28
CA PRO A 245 14.28 -2.88 -1.74
C PRO A 245 15.47 -3.49 -2.49
N THR A 246 16.39 -4.10 -1.76
CA THR A 246 17.57 -4.81 -2.28
C THR A 246 17.31 -6.29 -2.50
N ALA A 247 16.19 -6.81 -1.99
CA ALA A 247 15.73 -8.17 -2.17
C ALA A 247 14.19 -8.19 -2.20
N ILE A 248 13.61 -8.95 -3.12
CA ILE A 248 12.16 -9.05 -3.33
C ILE A 248 11.76 -10.48 -3.70
N ASP A 249 10.77 -11.06 -3.03
CA ASP A 249 10.15 -12.32 -3.42
C ASP A 249 8.61 -12.17 -3.40
N SER A 250 7.90 -12.88 -4.28
CA SER A 250 6.45 -12.98 -4.29
C SER A 250 6.07 -14.45 -4.15
N VAL A 251 5.56 -14.79 -2.96
CA VAL A 251 5.26 -16.17 -2.59
C VAL A 251 3.80 -16.45 -2.91
N GLU A 252 3.49 -17.60 -3.53
CA GLU A 252 2.12 -18.02 -3.84
C GLU A 252 1.35 -18.51 -2.60
N VAL A 253 1.37 -17.72 -1.53
CA VAL A 253 0.63 -17.91 -0.29
C VAL A 253 -0.27 -16.72 -0.12
N GLY A 254 -1.59 -16.94 -0.03
CA GLY A 254 -2.54 -15.87 0.24
C GLY A 254 -3.79 -16.38 0.90
N VAL A 255 -4.54 -15.49 1.54
CA VAL A 255 -5.66 -15.88 2.42
C VAL A 255 -6.79 -16.57 1.67
N VAL A 256 -7.12 -16.15 0.45
CA VAL A 256 -8.15 -16.81 -0.38
C VAL A 256 -7.64 -18.16 -0.85
N ARG A 257 -6.43 -18.18 -1.43
CA ARG A 257 -5.80 -19.40 -1.94
C ARG A 257 -5.71 -20.49 -0.88
N LEU A 258 -5.25 -20.17 0.33
CA LEU A 258 -5.10 -21.19 1.39
C LEU A 258 -6.43 -21.59 2.02
N THR A 259 -7.39 -20.66 2.13
CA THR A 259 -8.74 -21.00 2.60
C THR A 259 -9.37 -22.01 1.65
N GLU A 260 -9.45 -21.68 0.36
CA GLU A 260 -10.02 -22.58 -0.64
C GLU A 260 -9.28 -23.91 -0.71
N ARG A 261 -7.95 -23.91 -0.63
CA ARG A 261 -7.15 -25.11 -0.79
C ARG A 261 -7.23 -26.07 0.41
N PHE A 262 -7.20 -25.54 1.63
CA PHE A 262 -6.98 -26.36 2.83
C PHE A 262 -8.14 -26.34 3.83
N LEU A 263 -8.92 -25.26 3.92
CA LEU A 263 -9.95 -25.09 4.96
C LEU A 263 -11.33 -25.40 4.38
N LYS A 264 -11.63 -26.69 4.20
CA LYS A 264 -12.87 -27.14 3.54
C LYS A 264 -14.05 -27.24 4.51
N SER A 265 -13.77 -27.48 5.80
CA SER A 265 -14.77 -27.56 6.86
C SER A 265 -15.03 -26.17 7.47
N ASP A 266 -16.25 -25.93 7.95
CA ASP A 266 -16.60 -24.71 8.68
C ASP A 266 -17.37 -25.03 9.98
N PRO A 267 -16.74 -24.88 11.16
CA PRO A 267 -15.36 -24.45 11.38
C PRO A 267 -14.31 -25.48 10.88
N PRO A 268 -13.08 -25.04 10.58
CA PRO A 268 -12.03 -25.92 10.07
C PRO A 268 -11.54 -26.91 11.13
N ILE A 269 -11.25 -28.13 10.70
CA ILE A 269 -10.74 -29.19 11.59
C ILE A 269 -9.23 -29.06 11.83
N ALA A 270 -8.71 -29.77 12.85
CA ALA A 270 -7.31 -29.66 13.26
C ALA A 270 -6.34 -30.06 12.14
N GLU A 271 -6.69 -31.09 11.37
CA GLU A 271 -5.90 -31.60 10.23
C GLU A 271 -5.79 -30.55 9.12
N GLU A 272 -6.89 -29.87 8.79
CA GLU A 272 -6.94 -28.79 7.80
C GLU A 272 -6.08 -27.60 8.22
N LEU A 273 -6.19 -27.17 9.49
CA LEU A 273 -5.36 -26.10 10.05
C LEU A 273 -3.87 -26.45 10.00
N ARG A 274 -3.53 -27.70 10.34
CA ARG A 274 -2.15 -28.19 10.31
C ARG A 274 -1.61 -28.23 8.89
N ALA A 275 -2.38 -28.74 7.93
CA ALA A 275 -1.99 -28.78 6.52
C ALA A 275 -1.78 -27.37 5.96
N CYS A 276 -2.70 -26.45 6.26
CA CYS A 276 -2.59 -25.04 5.89
C CYS A 276 -1.32 -24.39 6.46
N HIS A 277 -1.02 -24.59 7.75
CA HIS A 277 0.19 -24.07 8.39
C HIS A 277 1.47 -24.61 7.75
N LEU A 278 1.56 -25.93 7.57
CA LEU A 278 2.73 -26.57 6.99
C LEU A 278 2.98 -26.12 5.55
N ALA A 279 1.92 -25.96 4.75
CA ALA A 279 2.02 -25.47 3.38
C ALA A 279 2.56 -24.02 3.34
N ALA A 280 1.98 -23.12 4.15
CA ALA A 280 2.45 -21.74 4.26
C ALA A 280 3.92 -21.67 4.73
N LEU A 281 4.24 -22.40 5.80
CA LEU A 281 5.58 -22.44 6.38
C LEU A 281 6.61 -22.98 5.38
N HIS A 282 6.27 -24.03 4.65
CA HIS A 282 7.14 -24.59 3.61
C HIS A 282 7.43 -23.57 2.51
N ALA A 283 6.40 -22.89 2.01
CA ALA A 283 6.54 -21.87 0.96
C ALA A 283 7.40 -20.68 1.44
N PHE A 284 7.20 -20.19 2.67
CA PHE A 284 8.03 -19.13 3.22
C PHE A 284 9.48 -19.57 3.46
N ARG A 285 9.71 -20.79 3.94
CA ARG A 285 11.08 -21.35 4.04
C ARG A 285 11.75 -21.52 2.68
N GLN A 286 11.00 -21.78 1.61
CA GLN A 286 11.54 -21.76 0.25
C GLN A 286 11.95 -20.34 -0.17
N ALA A 287 11.10 -19.34 0.07
CA ALA A 287 11.42 -17.93 -0.23
C ALA A 287 12.67 -17.45 0.52
N ILE A 288 12.77 -17.75 1.82
CA ILE A 288 13.97 -17.44 2.62
C ILE A 288 15.21 -18.19 2.10
N ARG A 289 15.07 -19.43 1.61
CA ARG A 289 16.20 -20.14 0.98
C ARG A 289 16.66 -19.49 -0.33
N ARG A 290 15.72 -18.97 -1.14
CA ARG A 290 16.05 -18.20 -2.36
C ARG A 290 16.70 -16.86 -2.01
N GLN A 291 16.24 -16.21 -0.95
CA GLN A 291 16.71 -14.90 -0.50
C GLN A 291 16.98 -14.90 1.01
N PRO A 292 18.15 -15.38 1.45
CA PRO A 292 18.48 -15.50 2.87
C PRO A 292 18.44 -14.17 3.62
N VAL A 293 18.67 -13.05 2.93
CA VAL A 293 18.63 -11.70 3.51
C VAL A 293 17.27 -11.34 4.10
N LEU A 294 16.17 -11.94 3.61
CA LEU A 294 14.82 -11.71 4.14
C LEU A 294 14.72 -12.03 5.64
N ALA A 295 15.47 -13.02 6.13
CA ALA A 295 15.49 -13.41 7.54
C ALA A 295 16.37 -12.51 8.43
N HIS A 296 17.13 -11.58 7.85
CA HIS A 296 18.07 -10.71 8.56
C HIS A 296 17.52 -9.30 8.82
N ALA A 297 16.24 -9.06 8.52
CA ALA A 297 15.62 -7.76 8.79
C ALA A 297 15.54 -7.48 10.28
N ARG A 298 15.97 -6.27 10.67
CA ARG A 298 15.83 -5.82 12.06
C ARG A 298 14.38 -5.56 12.44
N THR A 299 13.60 -5.05 11.49
CA THR A 299 12.19 -4.72 11.69
C THR A 299 11.33 -5.33 10.58
N VAL A 300 10.27 -6.04 10.97
CA VAL A 300 9.25 -6.51 10.03
C VAL A 300 8.05 -5.57 10.06
N VAL A 301 7.64 -5.12 8.88
CA VAL A 301 6.54 -4.19 8.66
C VAL A 301 5.49 -4.88 7.82
N CYS A 302 4.32 -5.13 8.37
CA CYS A 302 3.21 -5.65 7.60
C CYS A 302 2.39 -4.52 6.97
N VAL A 303 2.09 -4.72 5.69
CA VAL A 303 1.27 -3.83 4.88
C VAL A 303 -0.19 -4.22 5.03
N PRO A 304 -1.09 -3.24 4.91
CA PRO A 304 -2.50 -3.49 4.97
C PRO A 304 -3.07 -4.47 3.95
N ASP A 305 -3.42 -5.66 4.44
CA ASP A 305 -4.64 -6.36 4.07
C ASP A 305 -5.00 -7.37 5.16
N ALA A 306 -4.48 -8.60 5.10
CA ALA A 306 -4.74 -9.59 6.15
C ALA A 306 -4.18 -9.13 7.51
N ALA A 307 -2.97 -8.57 7.51
CA ALA A 307 -2.31 -8.12 8.74
C ALA A 307 -3.02 -6.93 9.41
N ARG A 308 -3.61 -6.00 8.64
CA ARG A 308 -4.41 -4.88 9.20
C ARG A 308 -5.67 -5.39 9.90
N THR A 309 -6.34 -6.41 9.38
CA THR A 309 -7.47 -7.03 10.11
C THR A 309 -7.01 -7.61 11.43
N LEU A 310 -5.90 -8.36 11.46
CA LEU A 310 -5.39 -8.93 12.71
C LEU A 310 -4.95 -7.85 13.70
N VAL A 311 -4.35 -6.76 13.23
CA VAL A 311 -4.01 -5.60 14.06
C VAL A 311 -5.26 -4.93 14.61
N SER A 312 -6.26 -4.69 13.77
CA SER A 312 -7.56 -4.10 14.14
C SER A 312 -8.27 -4.95 15.20
N MET A 313 -8.34 -6.26 14.98
CA MET A 313 -8.90 -7.21 15.94
C MET A 313 -8.11 -7.22 17.24
N ALA A 314 -6.77 -7.36 17.17
CA ALA A 314 -5.92 -7.36 18.36
C ALA A 314 -6.10 -6.09 19.21
N MET A 315 -6.18 -4.92 18.57
CA MET A 315 -6.39 -3.65 19.25
C MET A 315 -7.77 -3.56 19.90
N LYS A 316 -8.85 -3.91 19.17
CA LYS A 316 -10.22 -3.83 19.71
C LYS A 316 -10.52 -4.88 20.77
N MET A 317 -9.85 -6.03 20.72
CA MET A 317 -10.01 -7.11 21.70
C MET A 317 -9.16 -6.90 22.96
N ALA A 318 -8.13 -6.05 22.92
CA ALA A 318 -7.24 -5.76 24.04
C ALA A 318 -7.73 -4.61 24.95
N ALA A 319 -9.05 -4.41 25.06
CA ALA A 319 -9.74 -3.31 25.76
C ALA A 319 -8.88 -2.60 26.84
N GLY A 320 -8.62 -1.30 26.66
CA GLY A 320 -7.96 -0.44 27.67
C GLY A 320 -6.54 0.03 27.37
N HIS A 321 -5.91 -0.42 26.28
CA HIS A 321 -4.55 0.05 25.91
C HIS A 321 -4.63 1.25 24.97
N HIS A 322 -4.44 2.46 25.52
CA HIS A 322 -4.21 3.65 24.70
C HIS A 322 -2.81 3.59 24.08
N ARG A 323 -2.76 3.77 22.75
CA ARG A 323 -1.53 3.84 21.97
C ARG A 323 -0.90 5.23 22.15
N PRO A 324 0.41 5.33 22.45
CA PRO A 324 1.12 6.61 22.38
C PRO A 324 1.03 7.19 20.97
N SER A 325 0.76 8.48 20.87
CA SER A 325 0.73 9.18 19.57
C SER A 325 2.05 8.97 18.82
N GLY A 326 2.00 8.65 17.53
CA GLY A 326 3.17 8.59 16.64
C GLY A 326 3.84 7.22 16.41
N GLN A 327 3.61 6.18 17.22
CA GLN A 327 4.27 4.86 17.00
C GLN A 327 3.39 3.90 16.22
N LEU A 328 3.81 3.21 15.14
CA LEU A 328 2.97 2.22 14.43
C LEU A 328 2.38 1.11 15.34
N PRO A 329 1.16 0.58 15.07
CA PRO A 329 0.61 -0.53 15.84
C PRO A 329 1.51 -1.76 15.76
N LYS A 330 1.50 -2.56 16.83
CA LYS A 330 2.26 -3.82 16.90
C LYS A 330 1.33 -5.02 16.77
N LEU A 331 1.70 -5.96 15.92
CA LEU A 331 1.08 -7.28 15.85
C LEU A 331 2.02 -8.30 16.49
N THR A 332 1.63 -8.87 17.62
CA THR A 332 2.43 -9.88 18.32
C THR A 332 1.94 -11.28 18.00
N ARG A 333 2.85 -12.26 18.00
CA ARG A 333 2.52 -13.69 17.83
C ARG A 333 1.44 -14.14 18.81
N ARG A 334 1.51 -13.69 20.07
CA ARG A 334 0.51 -13.96 21.10
C ARG A 334 -0.87 -13.40 20.73
N SER A 335 -0.95 -12.19 20.20
CA SER A 335 -2.23 -11.62 19.76
C SER A 335 -2.82 -12.38 18.59
N VAL A 336 -2.00 -12.82 17.62
CA VAL A 336 -2.47 -13.65 16.50
C VAL A 336 -2.98 -15.02 16.97
N HIS A 337 -2.28 -15.68 17.89
CA HIS A 337 -2.77 -16.93 18.49
C HIS A 337 -4.12 -16.74 19.20
N ARG A 338 -4.29 -15.68 20.01
CA ARG A 338 -5.57 -15.37 20.66
C ARG A 338 -6.71 -15.18 19.67
N ILE A 339 -6.46 -14.47 18.56
CA ILE A 339 -7.46 -14.28 17.52
C ILE A 339 -7.79 -15.64 16.89
N LEU A 340 -6.78 -16.44 16.53
CA LEU A 340 -6.97 -17.76 15.93
C LEU A 340 -7.79 -18.68 16.83
N ASP A 341 -7.50 -18.72 18.13
CA ASP A 341 -8.22 -19.56 19.09
C ASP A 341 -9.71 -19.25 19.17
N ILE A 342 -10.08 -17.99 18.90
CA ILE A 342 -11.48 -17.56 18.84
C ILE A 342 -12.09 -17.92 17.48
N VAL A 343 -11.47 -17.48 16.37
CA VAL A 343 -12.10 -17.62 15.05
C VAL A 343 -12.12 -19.05 14.51
N LYS A 344 -11.20 -19.92 14.96
CA LYS A 344 -11.12 -21.31 14.48
C LYS A 344 -12.25 -22.20 14.99
N GLY A 345 -12.92 -21.83 16.08
CA GLY A 345 -13.99 -22.62 16.70
C GLY A 345 -15.41 -22.18 16.33
N ILE A 346 -15.53 -21.14 15.50
CA ILE A 346 -16.80 -20.48 15.18
C ILE A 346 -17.03 -20.57 13.66
N PRO A 347 -18.21 -21.00 13.17
CA PRO A 347 -18.54 -20.95 11.75
C PRO A 347 -18.37 -19.56 11.14
N ALA A 348 -18.06 -19.45 9.85
CA ALA A 348 -17.83 -18.18 9.18
C ALA A 348 -19.04 -17.22 9.29
N ALA A 349 -20.26 -17.75 9.22
CA ALA A 349 -21.50 -16.97 9.39
C ALA A 349 -21.59 -16.27 10.76
N ASP A 350 -21.05 -16.90 11.80
CA ASP A 350 -21.13 -16.42 13.19
C ASP A 350 -19.93 -15.54 13.57
N ARG A 351 -18.92 -15.41 12.69
CA ARG A 351 -17.80 -14.46 12.87
C ARG A 351 -18.22 -13.02 12.56
N VAL A 352 -19.39 -12.81 11.97
CA VAL A 352 -19.89 -11.47 11.60
C VAL A 352 -20.00 -10.60 12.85
N GLY A 353 -19.43 -9.40 12.79
CA GLY A 353 -19.50 -8.43 13.89
C GLY A 353 -18.44 -8.62 14.98
N LEU A 354 -17.53 -9.61 14.86
CA LEU A 354 -16.40 -9.73 15.76
C LEU A 354 -15.59 -8.40 15.82
N PRO A 355 -15.16 -7.95 17.01
CA PRO A 355 -14.48 -6.67 17.15
C PRO A 355 -13.26 -6.55 16.25
N GLY A 356 -13.34 -5.65 15.27
CA GLY A 356 -12.22 -5.31 14.39
C GLY A 356 -12.11 -6.17 13.13
N LEU A 357 -12.99 -7.17 12.95
CA LEU A 357 -13.11 -7.95 11.72
C LEU A 357 -13.97 -7.19 10.70
N PRO A 358 -13.42 -6.78 9.53
CA PRO A 358 -14.20 -6.14 8.48
C PRO A 358 -15.17 -7.11 7.81
N LYS A 359 -16.32 -6.60 7.37
CA LYS A 359 -17.29 -7.36 6.57
C LYS A 359 -16.65 -7.94 5.30
N GLY A 360 -16.93 -9.20 5.00
CA GLY A 360 -16.41 -9.94 3.85
C GLY A 360 -15.10 -10.68 4.12
N ARG A 361 -14.52 -10.59 5.32
CA ARG A 361 -13.28 -11.30 5.70
C ARG A 361 -13.53 -12.51 6.61
N GLU A 362 -14.77 -12.81 6.92
CA GLU A 362 -15.19 -13.85 7.87
C GLU A 362 -14.73 -15.24 7.42
N THR A 363 -14.77 -15.52 6.12
CA THR A 363 -14.38 -16.82 5.55
C THR A 363 -12.86 -17.02 5.55
N VAL A 364 -12.08 -15.95 5.34
CA VAL A 364 -10.62 -16.03 5.13
C VAL A 364 -9.78 -15.69 6.35
N ILE A 365 -10.38 -15.20 7.44
CA ILE A 365 -9.64 -14.74 8.63
C ILE A 365 -8.82 -15.84 9.31
N VAL A 366 -9.31 -17.09 9.27
CA VAL A 366 -8.60 -18.24 9.84
C VAL A 366 -7.29 -18.47 9.09
N ALA A 367 -7.33 -18.53 7.75
CA ALA A 367 -6.12 -18.63 6.94
C ALA A 367 -5.19 -17.42 7.15
N GLY A 368 -5.74 -16.22 7.30
CA GLY A 368 -4.95 -15.02 7.64
C GLY A 368 -4.13 -15.17 8.92
N CYS A 369 -4.72 -15.74 9.97
CA CYS A 369 -3.99 -16.02 11.21
C CYS A 369 -2.88 -17.06 10.98
N VAL A 370 -3.21 -18.16 10.29
CA VAL A 370 -2.26 -19.26 10.02
C VAL A 370 -1.06 -18.77 9.19
N ILE A 371 -1.30 -17.97 8.14
CA ILE A 371 -0.23 -17.41 7.29
C ILE A 371 0.71 -16.52 8.09
N VAL A 372 0.17 -15.61 8.91
CA VAL A 372 1.00 -14.74 9.74
C VAL A 372 1.82 -15.53 10.75
N LEU A 373 1.22 -16.54 11.39
CA LEU A 373 1.94 -17.41 12.34
C LEU A 373 3.04 -18.22 11.65
N ALA A 374 2.77 -18.77 10.47
CA ALA A 374 3.75 -19.50 9.67
C ALA A 374 4.92 -18.62 9.23
N LEU A 375 4.67 -17.37 8.81
CA LEU A 375 5.73 -16.45 8.41
C LEU A 375 6.51 -15.91 9.63
N MET A 376 5.85 -15.64 10.76
CA MET A 376 6.52 -15.33 12.03
C MET A 376 7.46 -16.46 12.45
N GLU A 377 7.02 -17.72 12.32
CA GLU A 377 7.85 -18.90 12.57
C GLU A 377 9.02 -19.01 11.58
N ALA A 378 8.77 -18.82 10.27
CA ALA A 378 9.80 -18.90 9.24
C ALA A 378 10.90 -17.85 9.44
N LEU A 379 10.54 -16.65 9.88
CA LEU A 379 11.46 -15.53 10.14
C LEU A 379 12.08 -15.56 11.55
N GLY A 380 11.58 -16.40 12.46
CA GLY A 380 12.00 -16.36 13.88
C GLY A 380 11.59 -15.08 14.60
N THR A 381 10.52 -14.41 14.17
CA THR A 381 10.06 -13.13 14.73
C THR A 381 8.77 -13.29 15.54
N ASN A 382 8.58 -12.45 16.57
CA ASN A 382 7.39 -12.50 17.44
C ASN A 382 6.57 -11.23 17.43
N THR A 383 7.03 -10.16 16.76
CA THR A 383 6.36 -8.85 16.73
C THR A 383 6.65 -8.16 15.42
N TRP A 384 5.60 -7.69 14.75
CA TRP A 384 5.65 -6.88 13.53
C TRP A 384 5.03 -5.51 13.77
N LEU A 385 5.47 -4.51 13.00
CA LEU A 385 4.83 -3.20 12.93
C LEU A 385 3.79 -3.20 11.80
N ALA A 386 2.67 -2.51 11.99
CA ALA A 386 1.65 -2.37 10.96
C ALA A 386 1.73 -0.98 10.31
N SER A 387 1.97 -0.94 9.00
CA SER A 387 1.95 0.31 8.24
C SER A 387 0.51 0.82 8.06
N ASP A 388 0.34 2.14 8.08
CA ASP A 388 -0.93 2.78 7.64
C ASP A 388 -0.99 2.91 6.11
N SER A 389 0.15 2.78 5.42
CA SER A 389 0.30 2.89 3.97
C SER A 389 0.48 1.54 3.29
N ASP A 390 0.02 1.46 2.05
CA ASP A 390 0.06 0.27 1.20
C ASP A 390 0.49 0.57 -0.24
N ILE A 391 0.33 -0.41 -1.12
CA ILE A 391 0.65 -0.31 -2.55
C ILE A 391 -0.02 0.89 -3.23
N LEU A 392 -1.21 1.33 -2.81
CA LEU A 392 -1.89 2.47 -3.43
C LEU A 392 -1.13 3.76 -3.18
N ASP A 393 -0.65 3.95 -1.95
CA ASP A 393 0.27 5.04 -1.63
C ASP A 393 1.55 4.90 -2.47
N GLY A 394 2.03 3.66 -2.64
CA GLY A 394 3.21 3.32 -3.44
C GLY A 394 3.09 3.78 -4.89
N ILE A 395 1.96 3.45 -5.53
CA ILE A 395 1.64 3.84 -6.91
C ILE A 395 1.62 5.37 -7.03
N ILE A 396 0.93 6.07 -6.11
CA ILE A 396 0.86 7.54 -6.14
C ILE A 396 2.26 8.15 -6.01
N PHE A 397 3.06 7.64 -5.08
CA PHE A 397 4.43 8.12 -4.87
C PHE A 397 5.32 7.87 -6.09
N ASP A 398 5.27 6.68 -6.67
CA ASP A 398 6.05 6.32 -7.86
C ASP A 398 5.71 7.24 -9.04
N ILE A 399 4.43 7.49 -9.32
CA ILE A 399 3.99 8.41 -10.37
C ILE A 399 4.49 9.84 -10.15
N GLN A 400 4.45 10.31 -8.91
CA GLN A 400 4.93 11.65 -8.56
C GLN A 400 6.46 11.76 -8.68
N SER A 401 7.19 10.70 -8.31
CA SER A 401 8.65 10.67 -8.36
C SER A 401 9.18 10.61 -9.81
N ARG A 402 8.60 9.78 -10.69
CA ARG A 402 8.99 9.71 -12.12
C ARG A 402 8.80 11.04 -12.86
N ARG A 403 7.81 11.85 -12.46
CA ARG A 403 7.59 13.19 -13.03
C ARG A 403 8.69 14.18 -12.68
N ARG A 404 9.20 14.15 -11.44
CA ARG A 404 10.32 15.03 -11.04
C ARG A 404 11.56 14.77 -11.90
N VAL A 405 11.76 13.51 -12.32
CA VAL A 405 12.86 13.11 -13.21
C VAL A 405 12.60 13.53 -14.66
N SER A 406 11.38 13.40 -15.18
CA SER A 406 11.05 13.78 -16.57
C SER A 406 10.96 15.30 -16.79
N ASP A 407 10.61 16.07 -15.76
CA ASP A 407 10.45 17.54 -15.82
C ASP A 407 11.75 18.29 -15.42
N GLY A 408 12.89 17.60 -15.30
CA GLY A 408 14.21 18.23 -15.15
C GLY A 408 14.40 19.14 -13.93
N THR A 409 13.60 18.98 -12.87
CA THR A 409 13.64 19.83 -11.67
C THR A 409 14.01 19.02 -10.44
N PHE A 410 15.32 18.87 -10.22
CA PHE A 410 15.87 18.70 -8.87
C PHE A 410 16.06 20.11 -8.29
N SER A 411 15.13 20.54 -7.44
CA SER A 411 15.25 21.81 -6.71
C SER A 411 15.68 21.50 -5.28
N TYR A 412 16.87 21.97 -4.90
CA TYR A 412 17.46 21.92 -3.55
C TYR A 412 16.65 22.67 -2.50
#